data_AF-A0AAV8ZGP0-F1
#
_entry.id   AF-A0AAV8ZGP0-F1
#
_cell.length_a   1.000
_cell.length_b   1.000
_cell.length_c   1.000
_cell.angle_alpha   90.00
_cell.angle_beta   90.00
_cell.angle_gamma   90.00
#
_symmetry.space_group_name_H-M   'P 1'
#
loop_
_entity.id
_entity.type
_entity.pdbx_description
1 polymer ?
#
loop_
_entity_poly.entity_id
_entity_poly.type
_entity_poly.pdbx_seq_one_letter_code
_entity_poly.pdbx_strand_id
1 'polypeptide(L)'
;MSFYSQNRPAYLNYGALGNVIAHELVHGFGLLGNTAYEDGEEKILWTNHTHEHFLAQAECLLENCNKIGIDNNFWMNCKDTFEESFADYVGVNLAFEAYRRLQRDIGEEKIFPG
;
A
#
# COMPACT_ATOMS: atom_id res chain seq x y z
N MET A 1 10.70 2.98 17.64
CA MET A 1 9.24 3.12 17.86
C MET A 1 8.63 1.73 17.69
N SER A 2 7.73 1.27 18.55
CA SER A 2 7.15 -0.08 18.40
C SER A 2 6.02 -0.08 17.38
N PHE A 3 6.10 -0.93 16.35
CA PHE A 3 5.05 -1.11 15.36
C PHE A 3 3.81 -1.80 15.93
N TYR A 4 3.93 -2.50 17.06
CA TYR A 4 2.82 -3.16 17.75
C TYR A 4 2.92 -3.08 19.27
N SER A 5 1.78 -3.01 19.94
CA SER A 5 1.65 -3.27 21.37
C SER A 5 0.22 -3.75 21.65
N GLN A 6 0.08 -4.79 22.46
CA GLN A 6 -1.23 -5.29 22.88
C GLN A 6 -1.98 -4.30 23.79
N ASN A 7 -1.25 -3.44 24.51
CA ASN A 7 -1.80 -2.54 25.53
C ASN A 7 -2.04 -1.11 25.01
N ARG A 8 -2.15 -0.90 23.69
CA ARG A 8 -2.47 0.41 23.10
C ARG A 8 -3.72 0.31 22.23
N PRO A 9 -4.39 1.44 21.96
CA PRO A 9 -5.55 1.46 21.08
C PRO A 9 -5.27 0.83 19.72
N ALA A 10 -6.23 0.07 19.18
CA ALA A 10 -6.04 -0.67 17.96
C ALA A 10 -5.81 0.27 16.78
N TYR A 11 -6.38 1.47 16.76
CA TYR A 11 -6.07 2.45 15.69
C TYR A 11 -4.57 2.74 15.55
N LEU A 12 -3.77 2.69 16.63
CA LEU A 12 -2.31 2.81 16.55
C LEU A 12 -1.63 1.54 15.99
N ASN A 13 -2.18 0.36 16.29
CA ASN A 13 -1.70 -0.91 15.73
C ASN A 13 -2.00 -1.01 14.23
N TYR A 14 -3.21 -0.65 13.82
CA TYR A 14 -3.60 -0.68 12.42
C TYR A 14 -2.86 0.39 11.60
N GLY A 15 -2.70 1.61 12.12
CA GLY A 15 -1.92 2.65 11.45
C GLY A 15 -0.42 2.33 11.33
N ALA A 16 0.14 1.53 12.25
CA ALA A 16 1.56 1.15 12.23
C ALA A 16 1.78 -0.23 11.60
N LEU A 17 1.67 -1.31 12.37
CA LEU A 17 1.87 -2.69 11.86
C LEU A 17 0.84 -3.08 10.80
N GLY A 18 -0.42 -2.67 10.94
CA GLY A 18 -1.46 -2.98 9.96
C GLY A 18 -1.14 -2.43 8.57
N ASN A 19 -0.63 -1.19 8.51
CA ASN A 19 -0.15 -0.57 7.28
C ASN A 19 1.03 -1.36 6.69
N VAL A 20 2.04 -1.72 7.49
CA VAL A 20 3.19 -2.51 7.01
C VAL A 20 2.73 -3.85 6.46
N ILE A 21 1.87 -4.59 7.16
CA ILE A 21 1.34 -5.87 6.65
C ILE A 21 0.61 -5.67 5.32
N ALA A 22 -0.20 -4.62 5.21
CA ALA A 22 -0.94 -4.33 3.98
C ALA A 22 -0.02 -3.92 2.83
N HIS A 23 1.02 -3.13 3.10
CA HIS A 23 2.07 -2.76 2.14
C HIS A 23 2.74 -4.01 1.55
N GLU A 24 3.23 -4.91 2.41
CA GLU A 24 3.88 -6.15 1.97
C GLU A 24 2.93 -7.09 1.21
N LEU A 25 1.65 -7.12 1.59
CA LEU A 25 0.63 -7.85 0.83
C LEU A 25 0.45 -7.26 -0.58
N VAL A 26 0.46 -5.94 -0.72
CA VAL A 26 0.25 -5.25 -1.99
C VAL A 26 1.41 -5.46 -2.96
N HIS A 27 2.63 -5.66 -2.49
CA HIS A 27 3.74 -6.05 -3.37
C HIS A 27 3.45 -7.31 -4.20
N GLY A 28 2.66 -8.24 -3.65
CA GLY A 28 2.19 -9.43 -4.39
C GLY A 28 1.19 -9.13 -5.52
N PHE A 29 0.68 -7.89 -5.61
CA PHE A 29 -0.32 -7.45 -6.59
C PHE A 29 0.11 -6.20 -7.38
N GLY A 30 1.37 -5.76 -7.25
CA GLY A 30 1.94 -4.67 -8.04
C GLY A 30 2.38 -5.10 -9.44
N LEU A 31 3.11 -4.25 -10.16
CA LEU A 31 3.59 -4.55 -11.53
C LEU A 31 4.51 -5.77 -11.57
N LEU A 32 5.21 -6.06 -10.46
CA LEU A 32 6.11 -7.20 -10.34
C LEU A 32 5.40 -8.45 -9.77
N GLY A 33 4.26 -8.27 -9.10
CA GLY A 33 3.51 -9.35 -8.46
C GLY A 33 2.60 -10.15 -9.40
N ASN A 34 2.39 -9.67 -10.63
CA ASN A 34 1.55 -10.35 -11.61
C ASN A 34 2.29 -11.44 -12.41
N THR A 35 3.57 -11.66 -12.12
CA THR A 35 4.40 -12.69 -12.73
C THR A 35 4.62 -13.83 -11.75
N ALA A 36 4.31 -15.06 -12.18
CA ALA A 36 4.73 -16.27 -11.49
C ALA A 36 5.87 -16.94 -12.24
N TYR A 37 6.83 -17.51 -11.50
CA TYR A 37 7.82 -18.42 -12.07
C TYR A 37 7.33 -19.86 -11.86
N GLU A 38 6.99 -20.53 -12.95
CA GLU A 38 6.54 -21.93 -12.97
C GLU A 38 7.50 -22.71 -13.88
N ASP A 39 8.15 -23.76 -13.37
CA ASP A 39 9.08 -24.61 -14.11
C ASP A 39 10.26 -23.90 -14.83
N GLY A 40 10.67 -22.73 -14.31
CA GLY A 40 11.75 -21.94 -14.88
C GLY A 40 11.32 -20.98 -15.99
N GLU A 41 10.02 -20.92 -16.30
CA GLU A 41 9.45 -19.94 -17.23
C GLU A 41 8.67 -18.86 -16.48
N GLU A 42 8.73 -17.65 -17.03
CA GLU A 42 7.95 -16.51 -16.57
C GLU A 42 6.51 -16.61 -17.11
N LYS A 43 5.53 -16.61 -16.21
CA LYS A 43 4.11 -16.69 -16.55
C LYS A 43 3.37 -15.47 -16.02
N ILE A 44 2.88 -14.65 -16.95
CA ILE A 44 1.99 -13.53 -16.63
C ILE A 44 0.64 -14.11 -16.18
N LEU A 45 0.26 -13.80 -14.95
CA LEU A 45 -0.97 -14.28 -14.31
C LEU A 45 -2.20 -13.47 -14.73
N TRP A 46 -1.99 -12.25 -15.21
CA TRP A 46 -3.07 -11.34 -15.58
C TRP A 46 -3.40 -11.40 -17.07
N THR A 47 -4.67 -11.20 -17.38
CA THR A 47 -5.08 -10.96 -18.78
C THR A 47 -4.59 -9.57 -19.22
N ASN A 48 -4.41 -9.36 -20.52
CA ASN A 48 -4.07 -8.03 -21.06
C ASN A 48 -5.06 -6.96 -20.61
N HIS A 49 -6.35 -7.29 -20.56
CA HIS A 49 -7.39 -6.38 -20.09
C HIS A 49 -7.15 -5.94 -18.64
N THR A 50 -6.84 -6.88 -17.74
CA THR A 50 -6.52 -6.57 -16.34
C THR A 50 -5.27 -5.69 -16.24
N HIS A 51 -4.24 -5.99 -17.03
CA HIS A 51 -2.99 -5.23 -17.04
C HIS A 51 -3.19 -3.78 -17.51
N GLU A 52 -3.93 -3.58 -18.60
CA GLU A 52 -4.25 -2.24 -19.12
C GLU A 52 -5.06 -1.43 -18.10
N HIS A 53 -6.06 -2.05 -17.47
CA HIS A 53 -6.84 -1.40 -16.42
C HIS A 53 -6.00 -1.01 -15.20
N PHE A 54 -5.06 -1.87 -14.80
CA PHE A 54 -4.13 -1.56 -13.72
C PHE A 54 -3.24 -0.35 -14.08
N LEU A 55 -2.64 -0.36 -15.27
CA LEU A 55 -1.78 0.74 -15.72
C LEU A 55 -2.53 2.08 -15.80
N ALA A 56 -3.78 2.07 -16.25
CA ALA A 56 -4.61 3.28 -16.29
C ALA A 56 -4.88 3.86 -14.89
N GLN A 57 -5.03 3.01 -13.86
CA GLN A 57 -5.17 3.49 -12.47
C GLN A 57 -3.85 3.95 -11.88
N ALA A 58 -2.76 3.25 -12.21
CA ALA A 58 -1.40 3.56 -11.79
C ALA A 58 -0.92 4.93 -12.33
N GLU A 59 -1.36 5.33 -13.51
CA GLU A 59 -0.94 6.58 -14.17
C GLU A 59 -1.23 7.81 -13.30
N CYS A 60 -2.38 7.86 -12.61
CA CYS A 60 -2.71 8.94 -11.68
C CYS A 60 -1.69 9.05 -10.52
N LEU A 61 -1.22 7.92 -10.00
CA LEU A 61 -0.21 7.89 -8.93
C LEU A 61 1.16 8.35 -9.45
N LEU A 62 1.55 7.90 -10.64
CA LEU A 62 2.78 8.32 -11.31
C LEU A 62 2.80 9.83 -11.56
N GLU A 63 1.71 10.40 -12.07
CA GLU A 63 1.60 11.84 -12.32
C GLU A 63 1.71 12.67 -11.05
N ASN A 64 1.10 12.22 -9.95
CA ASN A 64 1.16 12.93 -8.68
C ASN A 64 2.55 12.85 -8.05
N CYS A 65 3.18 11.69 -8.12
CA CYS A 65 4.53 11.51 -7.61
C CYS A 65 5.55 12.38 -8.38
N ASN A 66 5.45 12.47 -9.71
CA ASN A 66 6.38 13.27 -10.53
C ASN A 66 6.34 14.78 -10.23
N LYS A 67 5.33 15.25 -9.49
CA LYS A 67 5.20 16.64 -9.03
C LYS A 67 5.94 16.89 -7.69
N ILE A 68 6.50 15.85 -7.07
CA ILE A 68 7.23 15.97 -5.80
C ILE A 68 8.68 16.39 -6.08
N GLY A 69 8.96 17.68 -5.85
CA GLY A 69 10.32 18.20 -5.76
C GLY A 69 10.91 17.90 -4.39
N ILE A 70 12.07 17.26 -4.35
CA ILE A 70 12.81 16.94 -3.10
C ILE A 70 13.70 18.13 -2.71
N ASP A 71 14.29 18.81 -3.70
CA ASP A 71 15.02 20.07 -3.56
C ASP A 71 14.98 20.83 -4.90
N ASN A 72 15.44 22.09 -4.94
CA ASN A 72 15.35 23.03 -6.06
C ASN A 72 15.82 22.50 -7.43
N ASN A 73 16.55 21.37 -7.49
CA ASN A 73 17.00 20.72 -8.72
C ASN A 73 16.86 19.18 -8.71
N PHE A 74 16.17 18.58 -7.73
CA PHE A 74 16.00 17.12 -7.66
C PHE A 74 14.53 16.73 -7.59
N TRP A 75 14.08 16.05 -8.64
CA TRP A 75 12.73 15.53 -8.79
C TRP A 75 12.74 14.03 -8.54
N MET A 76 11.71 13.54 -7.86
CA MET A 76 11.57 12.11 -7.62
C MET A 76 11.40 11.35 -8.95
N ASN A 77 12.19 10.30 -9.19
CA ASN A 77 11.95 9.40 -10.32
C ASN A 77 10.87 8.39 -9.92
N CYS A 78 9.63 8.76 -10.19
CA CYS A 78 8.49 7.99 -9.72
C CYS A 78 8.26 6.67 -10.44
N LYS A 79 8.96 6.44 -11.56
CA LYS A 79 8.97 5.12 -12.18
C LYS A 79 9.72 4.11 -11.31
N ASP A 80 10.80 4.53 -10.67
CA ASP A 80 11.63 3.65 -9.84
C ASP A 80 11.01 3.43 -8.45
N THR A 81 10.22 4.38 -7.96
CA THR A 81 9.55 4.31 -6.65
C THR A 81 8.08 3.90 -6.75
N PHE A 82 7.58 3.58 -7.94
CA PHE A 82 6.15 3.36 -8.18
C PHE A 82 5.61 2.22 -7.31
N GLU A 83 6.28 1.07 -7.29
CA GLU A 83 5.82 -0.12 -6.57
C GLU A 83 5.67 0.15 -5.07
N GLU A 84 6.66 0.81 -4.47
CA GLU A 84 6.64 1.23 -3.06
C GLU A 84 5.55 2.26 -2.80
N SER A 85 5.42 3.26 -3.68
CA SER A 85 4.41 4.32 -3.54
C SER A 85 2.99 3.77 -3.67
N PHE A 86 2.80 2.80 -4.56
CA PHE A 86 1.55 2.07 -4.74
C PHE A 86 1.24 1.21 -3.51
N ALA A 87 2.22 0.46 -3.01
CA ALA A 87 2.10 -0.35 -1.79
C ALA A 87 1.78 0.50 -0.55
N ASP A 88 2.40 1.68 -0.40
CA ASP A 88 2.10 2.63 0.66
C ASP A 88 0.69 3.20 0.55
N TYR A 89 0.30 3.66 -0.65
CA TYR A 89 -1.02 4.24 -0.89
C TYR A 89 -2.12 3.21 -0.59
N VAL A 90 -2.01 2.01 -1.16
CA VAL A 90 -3.01 0.96 -0.96
C VAL A 90 -2.93 0.41 0.47
N GLY A 91 -1.74 0.28 1.03
CA GLY A 91 -1.49 -0.23 2.38
C GLY A 91 -2.21 0.58 3.46
N VAL A 92 -2.12 1.92 3.40
CA VAL A 92 -2.81 2.81 4.34
C VAL A 92 -4.33 2.66 4.22
N ASN A 93 -4.84 2.58 2.99
CA ASN A 93 -6.27 2.40 2.74
C ASN A 93 -6.79 1.05 3.26
N LEU A 94 -6.07 -0.04 2.98
CA LEU A 94 -6.42 -1.38 3.45
C LEU A 94 -6.35 -1.50 4.97
N ALA A 95 -5.32 -0.94 5.59
CA ALA A 95 -5.19 -0.91 7.04
C ALA A 95 -6.32 -0.10 7.70
N PHE A 96 -6.69 1.04 7.10
CA PHE A 96 -7.82 1.83 7.56
C PHE A 96 -9.15 1.10 7.42
N GLU A 97 -9.42 0.45 6.27
CA GLU A 97 -10.62 -0.37 6.07
C GLU A 97 -10.69 -1.55 7.05
N ALA A 98 -9.56 -2.20 7.32
CA ALA A 98 -9.47 -3.27 8.31
C ALA A 98 -9.77 -2.76 9.73
N TYR A 99 -9.25 -1.58 10.11
CA TYR A 99 -9.59 -0.92 11.36
C TYR A 99 -11.09 -0.56 11.44
N ARG A 100 -11.66 -0.03 10.36
CA ARG A 100 -13.09 0.31 10.28
C ARG A 100 -13.98 -0.92 10.45
N ARG A 101 -13.56 -2.09 9.96
CA ARG A 101 -14.25 -3.37 10.21
C ARG A 101 -14.19 -3.73 11.68
N LEU A 102 -13.00 -3.69 12.30
CA LEU A 102 -12.85 -3.93 13.73
C LEU A 102 -13.75 -2.98 14.56
N GLN A 103 -13.76 -1.69 14.23
CA GLN A 103 -14.57 -0.69 14.93
C GLN A 103 -16.08 -0.98 14.86
N ARG A 104 -16.57 -1.63 13.78
CA ARG A 104 -17.98 -2.07 13.71
C ARG A 104 -18.27 -3.20 14.67
N ASP A 105 -17.29 -4.05 14.96
CA ASP A 105 -17.43 -5.21 15.84
C ASP A 105 -17.28 -4.84 17.31
N ILE A 106 -16.36 -3.91 17.64
CA ILE A 106 -16.02 -3.56 19.03
C ILE A 106 -16.60 -2.22 19.49
N GLY A 107 -17.15 -1.41 18.58
CA GLY A 107 -17.58 -0.04 18.85
C GLY A 107 -16.42 0.97 18.82
N GLU A 108 -16.67 2.19 19.31
CA GLU A 108 -15.65 3.23 19.38
C GLU A 108 -14.64 2.96 20.51
N GLU A 109 -13.35 3.04 20.17
CA GLU A 109 -12.29 2.97 21.15
C GLU A 109 -12.16 4.27 21.96
N LYS A 110 -11.62 4.16 23.18
CA LYS A 110 -11.29 5.34 23.98
C LYS A 110 -10.23 6.16 23.27
N ILE A 111 -10.53 7.43 23.08
CA ILE A 111 -9.61 8.42 22.53
C ILE A 111 -8.43 8.58 23.48
N PHE A 112 -7.22 8.68 22.93
CA PHE A 112 -6.03 8.96 23.72
C PHE A 112 -6.21 10.29 24.49
N PRO A 113 -5.94 10.34 25.80
CA PRO A 113 -5.94 11.61 26.51
C PRO A 113 -4.80 12.48 25.98
N GLY A 114 -5.13 13.73 25.62
CA GLY A 114 -4.19 14.78 25.21
C GLY A 114 -4.23 15.93 26.20
#